data_AF-A0A9X3J7V3-F1
#
_entry.id   AF-A0A9X3J7V3-F1
#
_cell.length_a   1.000
_cell.length_b   1.000
_cell.length_c   1.000
_cell.angle_alpha   90.00
_cell.angle_beta   90.00
_cell.angle_gamma   90.00
#
_symmetry.space_group_name_H-M   'P 1'
#
loop_
_entity.id
_entity.type
_entity.pdbx_description
1 polymer ?
#
loop_
_entity_poly.entity_id
_entity_poly.type
_entity_poly.pdbx_seq_one_letter_code
_entity_poly.pdbx_strand_id
1 'polypeptide(L)'
;MKIPQHLINKYNTPVPRYTSYPPANFFSTEFTSEDYVQWLKQSNDEATQNISIYIHIPFCPKICHFCGCNTHLTRDKNKMRRYVDALKKEILMVKSHLNPDRRVSQVHWGGGTPNSLPIEMVEEIMNVIHDNFSYIINPEIAMECHPALLDETYIEKLVELKFNRFSLGIQDFKQEVLDNVNRDAPSIPIEELVKMIRSYKNTSVNFDFIYGLPYQDEKSFSETIDRAISISPDRLVTFSYAHVPWVKKAQKILETRGLPTAEKKIAMFEAGFKLLTDNGYNAIGLDHFAKPTDELDIAFKNRTLHRNFQGYCTRETTGQVYAFGATGISQLDSAYAQNVKDTNTYVELINEGKLTIEKGYLLTRPQKIIRHVINEVMCNYYISWKEAEQVLQATVAEIKSTINYDEKSLNEFASEGLLSFTAEEISVTDSGKFFVRNIAASLDPAMKNATQKFSKAL
;
A
#
# COMPACT_ATOMS: atom_id res chain seq x y z
N MET A 1 1.98 9.40 24.17
CA MET A 1 3.35 8.98 23.81
C MET A 1 4.09 10.21 23.31
N LYS A 2 5.40 10.32 23.53
CA LYS A 2 6.23 11.41 22.97
C LYS A 2 7.55 10.83 22.47
N ILE A 3 7.86 11.03 21.20
CA ILE A 3 9.11 10.58 20.58
C ILE A 3 10.23 11.51 21.03
N PRO A 4 11.35 10.97 21.56
CA PRO A 4 12.47 11.81 21.97
C PRO A 4 13.04 12.62 20.79
N GLN A 5 13.13 13.94 20.95
CA GLN A 5 13.56 14.86 19.88
C GLN A 5 14.96 14.53 19.32
N HIS A 6 15.87 14.06 20.16
CA HIS A 6 17.22 13.69 19.71
C HIS A 6 17.19 12.51 18.72
N LEU A 7 16.29 11.53 18.90
CA LEU A 7 16.11 10.41 17.98
C LEU A 7 15.50 10.88 16.66
N ILE A 8 14.51 11.79 16.69
CA ILE A 8 13.95 12.40 15.49
C ILE A 8 15.06 13.11 14.70
N ASN A 9 15.86 13.94 15.36
CA ASN A 9 16.94 14.68 14.71
C ASN A 9 17.99 13.75 14.07
N LYS A 10 18.30 12.63 14.74
CA LYS A 10 19.27 11.64 14.28
C LYS A 10 18.76 10.81 13.10
N TYR A 11 17.51 10.33 13.17
CA TYR A 11 16.99 9.32 12.25
C TYR A 11 16.01 9.84 11.21
N ASN A 12 15.64 11.12 11.23
CA ASN A 12 14.85 11.75 10.18
C ASN A 12 15.68 12.04 8.90
N THR A 13 16.33 10.99 8.41
CA THR A 13 17.18 10.98 7.22
C THR A 13 16.46 10.30 6.04
N PRO A 14 16.89 10.55 4.80
CA PRO A 14 16.33 9.86 3.64
C PRO A 14 16.68 8.37 3.63
N VAL A 15 15.67 7.50 3.70
CA VAL A 15 15.80 6.04 3.57
C VAL A 15 14.67 5.48 2.69
N PRO A 16 14.82 4.30 2.09
CA PRO A 16 13.74 3.68 1.34
C PRO A 16 12.50 3.46 2.22
N ARG A 17 11.30 3.63 1.62
CA ARG A 17 10.03 3.28 2.28
C ARG A 17 9.79 1.77 2.34
N TYR A 18 10.65 0.98 1.68
CA TYR A 18 10.54 -0.47 1.53
C TYR A 18 9.13 -0.95 1.22
N THR A 19 8.45 -0.26 0.28
CA THR A 19 7.20 -0.77 -0.34
C THR A 19 7.45 -2.09 -1.07
N SER A 20 8.65 -2.25 -1.59
CA SER A 20 9.20 -3.50 -2.11
C SER A 20 10.70 -3.54 -1.80
N TYR A 21 11.28 -4.74 -1.90
CA TYR A 21 12.73 -4.89 -2.03
C TYR A 21 13.09 -5.69 -3.29
N PRO A 22 13.99 -5.18 -4.15
CA PRO A 22 14.50 -3.81 -4.11
C PRO A 22 13.38 -2.77 -4.34
N PRO A 23 13.59 -1.50 -3.94
CA PRO A 23 12.61 -0.45 -4.20
C PRO A 23 12.41 -0.18 -5.71
N ALA A 24 11.24 0.32 -6.10
CA ALA A 24 10.84 0.48 -7.51
C ALA A 24 11.70 1.43 -8.38
N ASN A 25 12.62 2.18 -7.76
CA ASN A 25 13.62 3.00 -8.45
C ASN A 25 14.85 2.20 -8.93
N PHE A 26 14.95 0.91 -8.57
CA PHE A 26 15.89 -0.04 -9.15
C PHE A 26 15.36 -0.73 -10.41
N PHE A 27 14.08 -0.56 -10.74
CA PHE A 27 13.49 -1.19 -11.93
C PHE A 27 14.11 -0.61 -13.19
N SER A 28 14.46 -1.49 -14.13
CA SER A 28 15.13 -1.17 -15.38
C SER A 28 14.22 -1.39 -16.59
N THR A 29 14.41 -0.60 -17.64
CA THR A 29 13.75 -0.78 -18.95
C THR A 29 14.34 -1.96 -19.73
N GLU A 30 15.41 -2.59 -19.23
CA GLU A 30 15.97 -3.82 -19.80
C GLU A 30 15.07 -5.03 -19.56
N PHE A 31 14.20 -5.00 -18.55
CA PHE A 31 13.21 -6.05 -18.30
C PHE A 31 12.01 -5.85 -19.23
N THR A 32 11.76 -6.81 -20.10
CA THR A 32 10.83 -6.72 -21.23
C THR A 32 9.48 -7.40 -20.97
N SER A 33 8.53 -7.23 -21.90
CA SER A 33 7.27 -7.99 -21.88
C SER A 33 7.48 -9.49 -22.09
N GLU A 34 8.49 -9.88 -22.87
CA GLU A 34 8.88 -11.28 -23.07
C GLU A 34 9.40 -11.91 -21.77
N ASP A 35 10.26 -11.19 -21.04
CA ASP A 35 10.72 -11.61 -19.71
C ASP A 35 9.53 -11.78 -18.77
N TYR A 36 8.58 -10.85 -18.79
CA TYR A 36 7.38 -10.95 -17.96
C TYR A 36 6.57 -12.21 -18.29
N VAL A 37 6.35 -12.53 -19.56
CA VAL A 37 5.64 -13.77 -19.95
C VAL A 37 6.37 -15.02 -19.44
N GLN A 38 7.70 -15.05 -19.52
CA GLN A 38 8.49 -16.14 -18.94
C GLN A 38 8.25 -16.25 -17.43
N TRP A 39 8.28 -15.14 -16.71
CA TRP A 39 8.11 -15.13 -15.25
C TRP A 39 6.68 -15.35 -14.80
N LEU A 40 5.67 -15.01 -15.61
CA LEU A 40 4.28 -15.43 -15.40
C LEU A 40 4.19 -16.96 -15.36
N LYS A 41 4.83 -17.64 -16.31
CA LYS A 41 4.84 -19.12 -16.36
C LYS A 41 5.58 -19.71 -15.17
N GLN A 42 6.79 -19.20 -14.88
CA GLN A 42 7.60 -19.66 -13.74
C GLN A 42 6.89 -19.46 -12.41
N SER A 43 6.12 -18.37 -12.25
CA SER A 43 5.40 -18.07 -11.01
C SER A 43 4.39 -19.15 -10.60
N ASN A 44 3.95 -20.00 -11.52
CA ASN A 44 3.04 -21.11 -11.22
C ASN A 44 3.70 -22.17 -10.34
N ASP A 45 5.02 -22.31 -10.38
CA ASP A 45 5.77 -23.33 -9.64
C ASP A 45 6.49 -22.76 -8.39
N GLU A 46 6.33 -21.46 -8.14
CA GLU A 46 7.00 -20.76 -7.03
C GLU A 46 6.11 -20.65 -5.78
N ALA A 47 6.76 -20.47 -4.64
CA ALA A 47 6.06 -20.36 -3.37
C ALA A 47 5.18 -19.10 -3.29
N THR A 48 4.13 -19.25 -2.48
CA THR A 48 2.85 -18.56 -2.55
C THR A 48 2.10 -18.82 -3.86
N GLN A 49 1.21 -19.82 -3.80
CA GLN A 49 0.41 -20.28 -4.93
C GLN A 49 -0.86 -19.45 -5.15
N ASN A 50 -1.32 -18.73 -4.12
CA ASN A 50 -2.48 -17.84 -4.25
C ASN A 50 -2.17 -16.68 -5.21
N ILE A 51 -3.23 -16.16 -5.83
CA ILE A 51 -3.23 -15.00 -6.71
C ILE A 51 -3.81 -13.82 -5.93
N SER A 52 -3.14 -12.68 -5.98
CA SER A 52 -3.70 -11.38 -5.61
C SER A 52 -3.80 -10.54 -6.87
N ILE A 53 -4.99 -10.03 -7.16
CA ILE A 53 -5.27 -9.21 -8.35
C ILE A 53 -5.28 -7.75 -7.92
N TYR A 54 -4.51 -6.91 -8.60
CA TYR A 54 -4.60 -5.45 -8.44
C TYR A 54 -5.14 -4.83 -9.72
N ILE A 55 -6.20 -4.04 -9.60
CA ILE A 55 -6.80 -3.28 -10.70
C ILE A 55 -6.49 -1.80 -10.49
N HIS A 56 -5.70 -1.22 -11.39
CA HIS A 56 -5.42 0.21 -11.38
C HIS A 56 -6.45 0.98 -12.22
N ILE A 57 -7.24 1.84 -11.59
CA ILE A 57 -8.13 2.79 -12.28
C ILE A 57 -7.55 4.20 -12.13
N PRO A 58 -6.94 4.78 -13.17
CA PRO A 58 -6.19 6.02 -13.03
C PRO A 58 -7.09 7.26 -12.98
N PHE A 59 -8.38 7.13 -13.25
CA PHE A 59 -9.25 8.27 -13.50
C PHE A 59 -9.67 8.99 -12.21
N CYS A 60 -9.58 10.31 -12.23
CA CYS A 60 -10.14 11.19 -11.21
C CYS A 60 -11.01 12.26 -11.88
N PRO A 61 -12.23 12.54 -11.39
CA PRO A 61 -13.06 13.62 -11.92
C PRO A 61 -12.58 15.01 -11.46
N LYS A 62 -11.68 15.05 -10.48
CA LYS A 62 -11.09 16.26 -9.88
C LYS A 62 -9.69 15.93 -9.33
N ILE A 63 -8.75 16.86 -9.45
CA ILE A 63 -7.38 16.69 -8.91
C ILE A 63 -7.29 17.32 -7.52
N CYS A 64 -7.14 16.47 -6.51
CA CYS A 64 -6.80 16.91 -5.15
C CYS A 64 -5.37 17.45 -5.12
N HIS A 65 -5.17 18.62 -4.53
CA HIS A 65 -3.87 19.31 -4.55
C HIS A 65 -2.80 18.61 -3.73
N PHE A 66 -3.16 17.74 -2.78
CA PHE A 66 -2.20 16.92 -2.02
C PHE A 66 -1.71 15.69 -2.80
N CYS A 67 -2.43 15.25 -3.85
CA CYS A 67 -2.32 13.89 -4.37
C CYS A 67 -0.93 13.55 -4.91
N GLY A 68 -0.35 12.46 -4.39
CA GLY A 68 0.89 11.86 -4.85
C GLY A 68 0.72 10.69 -5.84
N CYS A 69 -0.51 10.20 -6.02
CA CYS A 69 -0.81 9.00 -6.80
C CYS A 69 -0.63 9.21 -8.30
N ASN A 70 -0.52 8.13 -9.06
CA ASN A 70 -0.62 8.22 -10.51
C ASN A 70 -2.10 8.32 -10.91
N THR A 71 -2.47 9.46 -11.49
CA THR A 71 -3.87 9.82 -11.76
C THR A 71 -3.99 10.57 -13.07
N HIS A 72 -5.12 10.43 -13.73
CA HIS A 72 -5.49 11.12 -14.95
C HIS A 72 -6.83 11.85 -14.76
N LEU A 73 -6.82 13.17 -14.92
CA LEU A 73 -8.05 13.99 -14.84
C LEU A 73 -8.95 13.68 -16.04
N THR A 74 -10.11 13.07 -15.79
CA THR A 74 -11.10 12.84 -16.85
C THR A 74 -12.50 12.63 -16.28
N ARG A 75 -13.50 13.03 -17.07
CA ARG A 75 -14.92 12.67 -16.91
C ARG A 75 -15.49 12.05 -18.20
N ASP A 76 -14.61 11.80 -19.18
CA ASP A 76 -14.98 11.30 -20.49
C ASP A 76 -15.23 9.79 -20.43
N LYS A 77 -16.50 9.42 -20.47
CA LYS A 77 -16.93 8.01 -20.45
C LYS A 77 -16.39 7.20 -21.63
N ASN A 78 -16.11 7.81 -22.78
CA ASN A 78 -15.54 7.10 -23.92
C ASN A 78 -14.07 6.76 -23.69
N LYS A 79 -13.30 7.64 -23.04
CA LYS A 79 -11.93 7.32 -22.60
C LYS A 79 -11.93 6.19 -21.58
N MET A 80 -12.81 6.26 -20.58
CA MET A 80 -12.97 5.20 -19.57
C MET A 80 -13.32 3.86 -20.22
N ARG A 81 -14.28 3.85 -21.16
CA ARG A 81 -14.68 2.67 -21.93
C ARG A 81 -13.50 2.02 -22.65
N ARG A 82 -12.75 2.79 -23.45
CA ARG A 82 -11.58 2.26 -24.18
C ARG A 82 -10.55 1.64 -23.24
N TYR A 83 -10.34 2.25 -22.09
CA TYR A 83 -9.44 1.73 -21.06
C TYR A 83 -9.96 0.43 -20.43
N VAL A 84 -11.24 0.37 -20.06
CA VAL A 84 -11.89 -0.82 -19.50
C VAL A 84 -11.85 -2.00 -20.48
N ASP A 85 -12.08 -1.74 -21.77
CA ASP A 85 -12.02 -2.79 -22.79
C ASP A 85 -10.60 -3.33 -22.99
N ALA A 86 -9.58 -2.46 -22.94
CA ALA A 86 -8.18 -2.89 -22.92
C ALA A 86 -7.85 -3.68 -21.65
N LEU A 87 -8.27 -3.20 -20.47
CA LEU A 87 -8.00 -3.85 -19.20
C LEU A 87 -8.57 -5.28 -19.14
N LYS A 88 -9.80 -5.49 -19.64
CA LYS A 88 -10.38 -6.83 -19.77
C LYS A 88 -9.53 -7.75 -20.67
N LYS A 89 -9.00 -7.24 -21.79
CA LYS A 89 -8.10 -8.00 -22.67
C LYS A 89 -6.80 -8.37 -21.95
N GLU A 90 -6.20 -7.43 -21.23
CA GLU A 90 -4.98 -7.67 -20.46
C GLU A 90 -5.18 -8.80 -19.42
N ILE A 91 -6.30 -8.79 -18.70
CA ILE A 91 -6.65 -9.85 -17.74
C ILE A 91 -6.63 -11.22 -18.41
N LEU A 92 -7.26 -11.35 -19.58
CA LEU A 92 -7.31 -12.62 -20.32
C LEU A 92 -5.93 -13.03 -20.87
N MET A 93 -5.14 -12.06 -21.36
CA MET A 93 -3.77 -12.31 -21.84
C MET A 93 -2.89 -12.89 -20.73
N VAL A 94 -2.88 -12.26 -19.55
CA VAL A 94 -2.11 -12.76 -18.40
C VAL A 94 -2.67 -14.09 -17.90
N LYS A 95 -4.00 -14.22 -17.77
CA LYS A 95 -4.67 -15.46 -17.32
C LYS A 95 -4.25 -16.68 -18.14
N SER A 96 -4.01 -16.51 -19.45
CA SER A 96 -3.59 -17.58 -20.35
C SER A 96 -2.24 -18.23 -19.99
N HIS A 97 -1.43 -17.55 -19.17
CA HIS A 97 -0.13 -18.03 -18.69
C HIS A 97 -0.18 -18.57 -17.24
N LEU A 98 -1.32 -18.47 -16.56
CA LEU A 98 -1.48 -18.87 -15.18
C LEU A 98 -2.18 -20.23 -15.06
N ASN A 99 -1.65 -21.09 -14.19
CA ASN A 99 -2.25 -22.37 -13.87
C ASN A 99 -3.71 -22.17 -13.39
N PRO A 100 -4.70 -22.83 -14.02
CA PRO A 100 -6.12 -22.69 -13.65
C PRO A 100 -6.45 -23.16 -12.22
N ASP A 101 -5.61 -24.00 -11.60
CA ASP A 101 -5.83 -24.49 -10.24
C ASP A 101 -5.47 -23.47 -9.15
N ARG A 102 -4.75 -22.40 -9.51
CA ARG A 102 -4.37 -21.34 -8.57
C ARG A 102 -5.58 -20.48 -8.25
N ARG A 103 -5.72 -20.16 -6.95
CA ARG A 103 -6.91 -19.48 -6.42
C ARG A 103 -6.64 -18.02 -6.12
N VAL A 104 -7.59 -17.16 -6.46
CA VAL A 104 -7.61 -15.76 -6.08
C VAL A 104 -7.98 -15.64 -4.61
N SER A 105 -7.07 -15.02 -3.88
CA SER A 105 -7.21 -14.71 -2.45
C SER A 105 -7.59 -13.25 -2.20
N GLN A 106 -7.25 -12.37 -3.14
CA GLN A 106 -7.48 -10.95 -3.04
C GLN A 106 -7.76 -10.32 -4.41
N VAL A 107 -8.68 -9.37 -4.46
CA VAL A 107 -8.85 -8.43 -5.58
C VAL A 107 -8.88 -7.02 -4.99
N HIS A 108 -7.93 -6.18 -5.34
CA HIS A 108 -7.85 -4.81 -4.84
C HIS A 108 -7.94 -3.80 -5.97
N TRP A 109 -8.94 -2.91 -5.89
CA TRP A 109 -9.13 -1.81 -6.81
C TRP A 109 -8.56 -0.53 -6.21
N GLY A 110 -7.57 0.07 -6.87
CA GLY A 110 -6.95 1.32 -6.44
C GLY A 110 -6.59 2.24 -7.59
N GLY A 111 -5.80 3.28 -7.29
CA GLY A 111 -5.19 4.15 -8.30
C GLY A 111 -5.54 5.62 -8.12
N GLY A 112 -6.32 6.16 -9.06
CA GLY A 112 -6.91 7.48 -8.95
C GLY A 112 -8.18 7.43 -8.10
N THR A 113 -9.29 7.05 -8.72
CA THR A 113 -10.58 6.90 -8.04
C THR A 113 -11.37 5.77 -8.73
N PRO A 114 -11.24 4.52 -8.28
CA PRO A 114 -11.98 3.38 -8.83
C PRO A 114 -13.48 3.63 -9.02
N ASN A 115 -14.13 4.19 -7.99
CA ASN A 115 -15.56 4.54 -8.04
C ASN A 115 -15.87 5.84 -8.82
N SER A 116 -14.95 6.31 -9.68
CA SER A 116 -15.26 7.27 -10.73
C SER A 116 -15.74 6.60 -12.02
N LEU A 117 -15.51 5.30 -12.17
CA LEU A 117 -16.12 4.51 -13.24
C LEU A 117 -17.62 4.39 -12.98
N PRO A 118 -18.45 4.44 -14.04
CA PRO A 118 -19.82 3.94 -13.97
C PRO A 118 -19.83 2.49 -13.46
N ILE A 119 -20.82 2.15 -12.64
CA ILE A 119 -20.89 0.83 -11.99
C ILE A 119 -20.91 -0.32 -12.98
N GLU A 120 -21.49 -0.11 -14.17
CA GLU A 120 -21.57 -1.11 -15.24
C GLU A 120 -20.17 -1.48 -15.76
N MET A 121 -19.23 -0.53 -15.78
CA MET A 121 -17.83 -0.80 -16.15
C MET A 121 -17.11 -1.62 -15.08
N VAL A 122 -17.45 -1.41 -13.81
CA VAL A 122 -16.90 -2.21 -12.70
C VAL A 122 -17.43 -3.64 -12.77
N GLU A 123 -18.74 -3.79 -12.99
CA GLU A 123 -19.39 -5.08 -13.19
C GLU A 123 -18.75 -5.87 -14.34
N GLU A 124 -18.52 -5.25 -15.50
CA GLU A 124 -17.89 -5.93 -16.63
C GLU A 124 -16.49 -6.47 -16.32
N ILE A 125 -15.66 -5.72 -15.57
CA ILE A 125 -14.32 -6.18 -15.18
C ILE A 125 -14.43 -7.32 -14.17
N MET A 126 -15.29 -7.17 -13.15
CA MET A 126 -15.49 -8.21 -12.14
C MET A 126 -16.04 -9.49 -12.75
N ASN A 127 -16.95 -9.42 -13.72
CA ASN A 127 -17.45 -10.59 -14.44
C ASN A 127 -16.31 -11.32 -15.17
N VAL A 128 -15.41 -10.58 -15.85
CA VAL A 128 -14.22 -11.20 -16.46
C VAL A 128 -13.36 -11.93 -15.42
N ILE A 129 -13.17 -11.36 -14.23
CA ILE A 129 -12.38 -12.02 -13.17
C ILE A 129 -13.14 -13.25 -12.65
N HIS A 130 -14.43 -13.13 -12.32
CA HIS A 130 -15.27 -14.22 -11.81
C HIS A 130 -15.36 -15.39 -12.78
N ASP A 131 -15.46 -15.13 -14.08
CA ASP A 131 -15.59 -16.16 -15.11
C ASP A 131 -14.28 -16.90 -15.38
N ASN A 132 -13.13 -16.31 -15.03
CA ASN A 132 -11.81 -16.83 -15.42
C ASN A 132 -10.93 -17.29 -14.26
N PHE A 133 -11.30 -16.99 -13.01
CA PHE A 133 -10.52 -17.35 -11.83
C PHE A 133 -11.37 -18.06 -10.78
N SER A 134 -10.80 -19.07 -10.15
CA SER A 134 -11.35 -19.65 -8.92
C SER A 134 -10.87 -18.89 -7.69
N TYR A 135 -11.67 -18.86 -6.63
CA TYR A 135 -11.34 -18.14 -5.40
C TYR A 135 -11.07 -19.10 -4.24
N ILE A 136 -10.34 -18.62 -3.23
CA ILE A 136 -10.31 -19.27 -1.91
C ILE A 136 -11.67 -19.11 -1.21
N ILE A 137 -11.83 -19.75 -0.06
CA ILE A 137 -12.96 -19.47 0.83
C ILE A 137 -12.76 -18.07 1.41
N ASN A 138 -13.76 -17.19 1.26
CA ASN A 138 -13.75 -15.81 1.74
C ASN A 138 -12.58 -14.95 1.20
N PRO A 139 -12.48 -14.71 -0.12
CA PRO A 139 -11.47 -13.81 -0.67
C PRO A 139 -11.71 -12.36 -0.20
N GLU A 140 -10.64 -11.57 -0.03
CA GLU A 140 -10.78 -10.11 0.16
C GLU A 140 -11.02 -9.45 -1.20
N ILE A 141 -12.14 -8.76 -1.38
CA ILE A 141 -12.42 -7.97 -2.59
C ILE A 141 -12.64 -6.53 -2.14
N ALA A 142 -11.62 -5.71 -2.38
CA ALA A 142 -11.49 -4.37 -1.84
C ALA A 142 -11.56 -3.28 -2.92
N MET A 143 -12.16 -2.14 -2.58
CA MET A 143 -12.12 -0.93 -3.41
C MET A 143 -11.73 0.30 -2.59
N GLU A 144 -10.80 1.10 -3.12
CA GLU A 144 -10.59 2.48 -2.71
C GLU A 144 -11.68 3.38 -3.30
N CYS A 145 -12.38 4.13 -2.44
CA CYS A 145 -13.52 4.94 -2.81
C CYS A 145 -13.33 6.41 -2.41
N HIS A 146 -13.69 7.30 -3.32
CA HIS A 146 -13.96 8.69 -2.98
C HIS A 146 -15.41 8.79 -2.48
N PRO A 147 -15.65 9.18 -1.21
CA PRO A 147 -17.00 9.16 -0.62
C PRO A 147 -17.98 10.13 -1.30
N ALA A 148 -17.50 11.25 -1.87
CA ALA A 148 -18.33 12.16 -2.68
C ALA A 148 -18.97 11.54 -3.94
N LEU A 149 -18.50 10.38 -4.39
CA LEU A 149 -19.00 9.69 -5.58
C LEU A 149 -19.81 8.44 -5.24
N LEU A 150 -20.04 8.16 -3.96
CA LEU A 150 -20.84 7.02 -3.54
C LEU A 150 -22.30 7.43 -3.38
N ASP A 151 -23.18 6.56 -3.83
CA ASP A 151 -24.59 6.55 -3.48
C ASP A 151 -25.02 5.13 -3.07
N GLU A 152 -26.25 4.99 -2.60
CA GLU A 152 -26.80 3.72 -2.13
C GLU A 152 -26.76 2.64 -3.22
N THR A 153 -27.17 2.98 -4.44
CA THR A 153 -27.20 2.07 -5.59
C THR A 153 -25.80 1.55 -5.93
N TYR A 154 -24.79 2.43 -5.93
CA TYR A 154 -23.42 2.04 -6.23
C TYR A 154 -22.87 1.06 -5.19
N ILE A 155 -23.16 1.31 -3.90
CA ILE A 155 -22.71 0.44 -2.80
C ILE A 155 -23.39 -0.93 -2.88
N GLU A 156 -24.71 -0.96 -3.09
CA GLU A 156 -25.47 -2.20 -3.25
C GLU A 156 -24.88 -3.05 -4.38
N LYS A 157 -24.63 -2.45 -5.55
CA LYS A 157 -24.03 -3.13 -6.70
C LYS A 157 -22.62 -3.62 -6.43
N LEU A 158 -21.78 -2.87 -5.71
CA LEU A 158 -20.46 -3.37 -5.30
C LEU A 158 -20.58 -4.61 -4.41
N VAL A 159 -21.52 -4.63 -3.46
CA VAL A 159 -21.73 -5.81 -2.61
C VAL A 159 -22.25 -7.00 -3.41
N GLU A 160 -23.16 -6.79 -4.38
CA GLU A 160 -23.60 -7.84 -5.32
C GLU A 160 -22.41 -8.48 -6.06
N LEU A 161 -21.46 -7.65 -6.49
CA LEU A 161 -20.19 -8.03 -7.13
C LEU A 161 -19.15 -8.62 -6.16
N LYS A 162 -19.53 -8.86 -4.90
CA LYS A 162 -18.75 -9.48 -3.82
C LYS A 162 -17.69 -8.58 -3.18
N PHE A 163 -17.68 -7.26 -3.42
CA PHE A 163 -16.84 -6.36 -2.65
C PHE A 163 -17.22 -6.43 -1.17
N ASN A 164 -16.22 -6.63 -0.33
CA ASN A 164 -16.36 -6.83 1.11
C ASN A 164 -15.39 -5.96 1.94
N ARG A 165 -14.60 -5.10 1.29
CA ARG A 165 -13.79 -4.09 1.96
C ARG A 165 -13.81 -2.76 1.22
N PHE A 166 -14.10 -1.69 1.94
CA PHE A 166 -14.23 -0.34 1.39
C PHE A 166 -13.22 0.58 2.06
N SER A 167 -12.26 1.11 1.29
CA SER A 167 -11.31 2.12 1.79
C SER A 167 -11.80 3.50 1.42
N LEU A 168 -12.28 4.26 2.39
CA LEU A 168 -12.81 5.60 2.16
C LEU A 168 -11.72 6.64 2.34
N GLY A 169 -11.41 7.35 1.26
CA GLY A 169 -10.51 8.49 1.31
C GLY A 169 -11.17 9.68 2.02
N ILE A 170 -11.07 9.78 3.34
CA ILE A 170 -11.66 10.90 4.11
C ILE A 170 -10.74 12.12 4.05
N GLN A 171 -9.46 11.91 4.29
CA GLN A 171 -8.37 12.89 4.38
C GLN A 171 -8.50 13.81 5.60
N ASP A 172 -9.64 14.47 5.75
CA ASP A 172 -10.02 15.28 6.90
C ASP A 172 -11.56 15.42 6.96
N PHE A 173 -12.15 15.63 8.14
CA PHE A 173 -13.57 15.94 8.29
C PHE A 173 -13.86 17.45 8.24
N LYS A 174 -12.84 18.30 8.37
CA LYS A 174 -13.00 19.76 8.34
C LYS A 174 -13.15 20.26 6.91
N GLN A 175 -14.29 20.91 6.64
CA GLN A 175 -14.57 21.50 5.33
C GLN A 175 -13.49 22.48 4.88
N GLU A 176 -12.97 23.30 5.79
CA GLU A 176 -11.88 24.25 5.51
C GLU A 176 -10.63 23.54 4.97
N VAL A 177 -10.26 22.38 5.52
CA VAL A 177 -9.13 21.58 5.04
C VAL A 177 -9.44 21.01 3.66
N LEU A 178 -10.63 20.42 3.47
CA LEU A 178 -11.06 19.82 2.20
C LEU A 178 -11.08 20.82 1.04
N ASP A 179 -11.67 22.01 1.25
CA ASP A 179 -11.69 23.10 0.27
C ASP A 179 -10.26 23.55 -0.08
N ASN A 180 -9.41 23.66 0.95
CA ASN A 180 -8.01 24.02 0.82
C ASN A 180 -7.09 22.89 0.38
N VAL A 181 -7.65 21.76 -0.05
CA VAL A 181 -6.94 20.77 -0.86
C VAL A 181 -7.69 20.35 -2.12
N ASN A 182 -8.76 21.07 -2.47
CA ASN A 182 -9.58 20.82 -3.66
C ASN A 182 -10.19 19.40 -3.66
N ARG A 183 -10.70 18.98 -2.49
CA ARG A 183 -11.38 17.69 -2.31
C ARG A 183 -12.85 17.92 -1.99
N ASP A 184 -13.72 17.16 -2.64
CA ASP A 184 -15.16 17.26 -2.40
C ASP A 184 -15.54 16.52 -1.11
N ALA A 185 -16.49 17.08 -0.36
CA ALA A 185 -17.04 16.44 0.82
C ALA A 185 -17.88 15.20 0.43
N PRO A 186 -18.07 14.24 1.35
CA PRO A 186 -18.96 13.09 1.16
C PRO A 186 -20.37 13.50 0.69
N SER A 187 -20.94 12.75 -0.27
CA SER A 187 -22.32 12.94 -0.77
C SER A 187 -23.36 12.48 0.26
N ILE A 188 -23.02 11.44 1.02
CA ILE A 188 -23.76 10.90 2.16
C ILE A 188 -22.93 11.15 3.41
N PRO A 189 -23.52 11.57 4.55
CA PRO A 189 -22.81 11.65 5.83
C PRO A 189 -22.04 10.35 6.12
N ILE A 190 -20.78 10.45 6.55
CA ILE A 190 -19.90 9.27 6.68
C ILE A 190 -20.44 8.25 7.69
N GLU A 191 -21.08 8.73 8.76
CA GLU A 191 -21.78 7.92 9.75
C GLU A 191 -22.83 7.00 9.10
N GLU A 192 -23.64 7.57 8.20
CA GLU A 192 -24.69 6.86 7.46
C GLU A 192 -24.10 5.92 6.41
N LEU A 193 -23.06 6.37 5.71
CA LEU A 193 -22.34 5.57 4.72
C LEU A 193 -21.72 4.31 5.35
N VAL A 194 -21.07 4.45 6.51
CA VAL A 194 -20.51 3.29 7.25
C VAL A 194 -21.62 2.36 7.73
N LYS A 195 -22.72 2.91 8.26
CA LYS A 195 -23.87 2.11 8.70
C LYS A 195 -24.47 1.33 7.53
N MET A 196 -24.58 1.93 6.35
CA MET A 196 -25.08 1.29 5.14
C MET A 196 -24.16 0.16 4.70
N ILE A 197 -22.85 0.41 4.56
CA ILE A 197 -21.88 -0.63 4.18
C ILE A 197 -21.95 -1.81 5.17
N ARG A 198 -21.93 -1.53 6.47
CA ARG A 198 -21.98 -2.57 7.52
C ARG A 198 -23.32 -3.28 7.68
N SER A 199 -24.38 -2.80 7.03
CA SER A 199 -25.64 -3.53 7.00
C SER A 199 -25.54 -4.81 6.16
N TYR A 200 -24.56 -4.87 5.25
CA TYR A 200 -24.22 -6.06 4.49
C TYR A 200 -23.28 -6.97 5.28
N LYS A 201 -23.44 -8.29 5.11
CA LYS A 201 -22.63 -9.27 5.84
C LYS A 201 -21.18 -9.26 5.38
N ASN A 202 -20.27 -9.47 6.32
CA ASN A 202 -18.83 -9.62 6.09
C ASN A 202 -18.15 -8.42 5.40
N THR A 203 -18.71 -7.22 5.50
CA THR A 203 -18.08 -6.01 4.98
C THR A 203 -17.23 -5.32 6.04
N SER A 204 -16.12 -4.72 5.62
CA SER A 204 -15.26 -3.89 6.47
C SER A 204 -15.02 -2.51 5.86
N VAL A 205 -14.75 -1.52 6.71
CA VAL A 205 -14.45 -0.14 6.30
C VAL A 205 -13.10 0.30 6.83
N ASN A 206 -12.27 0.84 5.93
CA ASN A 206 -11.05 1.57 6.26
C ASN A 206 -11.25 3.07 6.02
N PHE A 207 -10.70 3.92 6.89
CA PHE A 207 -10.60 5.36 6.63
C PHE A 207 -9.16 5.78 6.37
N ASP A 208 -8.94 6.51 5.28
CA ASP A 208 -7.66 7.14 4.98
C ASP A 208 -7.69 8.62 5.37
N PHE A 209 -6.76 9.03 6.23
CA PHE A 209 -6.53 10.41 6.67
C PHE A 209 -5.15 10.90 6.26
N ILE A 210 -4.99 12.23 6.15
CA ILE A 210 -3.68 12.85 5.92
C ILE A 210 -3.47 13.94 6.97
N TYR A 211 -2.32 13.91 7.66
CA TYR A 211 -1.88 14.99 8.52
C TYR A 211 -0.76 15.82 7.88
N GLY A 212 -0.69 17.10 8.23
CA GLY A 212 0.24 18.07 7.64
C GLY A 212 -0.26 18.78 6.39
N LEU A 213 -1.57 18.80 6.16
CA LEU A 213 -2.23 19.64 5.15
C LEU A 213 -2.38 21.09 5.65
N PRO A 214 -2.60 22.07 4.75
CA PRO A 214 -2.94 23.43 5.16
C PRO A 214 -4.14 23.47 6.10
N TYR A 215 -4.15 24.46 7.01
CA TYR A 215 -5.20 24.67 8.02
C TYR A 215 -5.33 23.58 9.09
N GLN A 216 -4.43 22.60 9.12
CA GLN A 216 -4.34 21.64 10.22
C GLN A 216 -3.36 22.11 11.30
N ASP A 217 -3.69 21.72 12.53
CA ASP A 217 -2.86 21.77 13.73
C ASP A 217 -3.20 20.57 14.64
N GLU A 218 -2.50 20.44 15.77
CA GLU A 218 -2.71 19.33 16.70
C GLU A 218 -4.17 19.21 17.17
N LYS A 219 -4.79 20.33 17.52
CA LYS A 219 -6.16 20.37 18.03
C LYS A 219 -7.16 19.94 16.96
N SER A 220 -7.09 20.55 15.78
CA SER A 220 -7.99 20.28 14.67
C SER A 220 -7.88 18.84 14.16
N PHE A 221 -6.66 18.30 14.09
CA PHE A 221 -6.47 16.92 13.69
C PHE A 221 -6.97 15.94 14.77
N SER A 222 -6.77 16.26 16.05
CA SER A 222 -7.33 15.49 17.18
C SER A 222 -8.85 15.40 17.11
N GLU A 223 -9.54 16.53 16.86
CA GLU A 223 -11.00 16.56 16.65
C GLU A 223 -11.44 15.66 15.47
N THR A 224 -10.67 15.65 14.38
CA THR A 224 -10.91 14.78 13.22
C THR A 224 -10.77 13.29 13.59
N ILE A 225 -9.75 12.93 14.38
CA ILE A 225 -9.52 11.55 14.83
C ILE A 225 -10.57 11.12 15.87
N ASP A 226 -10.95 11.98 16.82
CA ASP A 226 -12.02 11.71 17.78
C ASP A 226 -13.34 11.41 17.08
N ARG A 227 -13.67 12.19 16.05
CA ARG A 227 -14.82 11.89 15.19
C ARG A 227 -14.66 10.53 14.52
N ALA A 228 -13.50 10.21 13.94
CA ALA A 228 -13.26 8.90 13.31
C ALA A 228 -13.49 7.74 14.29
N ILE A 229 -12.97 7.86 15.52
CA ILE A 229 -13.15 6.88 16.61
C ILE A 229 -14.64 6.69 16.92
N SER A 230 -15.41 7.78 16.98
CA SER A 230 -16.87 7.69 17.24
C SER A 230 -17.64 6.94 16.15
N ILE A 231 -17.21 7.05 14.89
CA ILE A 231 -17.77 6.30 13.75
C ILE A 231 -17.29 4.83 13.77
N SER A 232 -16.14 4.61 14.40
CA SER A 232 -15.56 3.30 14.68
C SER A 232 -15.33 2.45 13.43
N PRO A 233 -14.59 2.91 12.38
CA PRO A 233 -14.21 2.08 11.24
C PRO A 233 -13.37 0.87 11.68
N ASP A 234 -13.24 -0.15 10.83
CA ASP A 234 -12.49 -1.38 11.16
C ASP A 234 -10.97 -1.13 11.14
N ARG A 235 -10.54 -0.29 10.18
CA ARG A 235 -9.15 0.16 10.02
C ARG A 235 -9.08 1.68 9.85
N LEU A 236 -7.95 2.26 10.22
CA LEU A 236 -7.59 3.63 9.89
C LEU A 236 -6.16 3.68 9.37
N VAL A 237 -5.92 4.59 8.43
CA VAL A 237 -4.58 4.95 7.99
C VAL A 237 -4.38 6.45 8.10
N THR A 238 -3.31 6.89 8.78
CA THR A 238 -3.00 8.32 8.96
C THR A 238 -1.68 8.66 8.27
N PHE A 239 -1.76 9.07 7.01
CA PHE A 239 -0.57 9.35 6.20
C PHE A 239 0.04 10.71 6.53
N SER A 240 1.37 10.74 6.67
CA SER A 240 2.14 12.00 6.63
C SER A 240 2.04 12.63 5.25
N TYR A 241 1.60 13.88 5.14
CA TYR A 241 1.58 14.59 3.86
C TYR A 241 3.00 14.67 3.26
N ALA A 242 3.17 14.05 2.08
CA ALA A 242 4.41 14.06 1.32
C ALA A 242 4.38 15.16 0.24
N HIS A 243 5.11 16.25 0.51
CA HIS A 243 5.22 17.38 -0.40
C HIS A 243 6.37 17.19 -1.41
N VAL A 244 6.01 16.95 -2.67
CA VAL A 244 6.90 16.64 -3.81
C VAL A 244 6.52 17.45 -5.07
N PRO A 245 6.45 18.79 -5.00
CA PRO A 245 5.94 19.64 -6.09
C PRO A 245 6.75 19.57 -7.39
N TRP A 246 7.98 19.05 -7.35
CA TRP A 246 8.80 18.78 -8.54
C TRP A 246 8.28 17.60 -9.37
N VAL A 247 7.61 16.63 -8.73
CA VAL A 247 6.92 15.52 -9.41
C VAL A 247 5.44 15.84 -9.62
N LYS A 248 4.79 16.44 -8.61
CA LYS A 248 3.34 16.69 -8.59
C LYS A 248 3.06 18.19 -8.53
N LYS A 249 3.09 18.83 -9.70
CA LYS A 249 2.99 20.29 -9.85
C LYS A 249 1.78 20.93 -9.14
N ALA A 250 0.64 20.21 -9.04
CA ALA A 250 -0.56 20.68 -8.34
C ALA A 250 -0.32 20.99 -6.85
N GLN A 251 0.67 20.35 -6.22
CA GLN A 251 1.02 20.58 -4.82
C GLN A 251 1.58 21.98 -4.56
N LYS A 252 2.08 22.70 -5.58
CA LYS A 252 2.51 24.11 -5.44
C LYS A 252 1.39 25.04 -4.98
N ILE A 253 0.13 24.70 -5.26
CA ILE A 253 -1.03 25.46 -4.80
C ILE A 253 -1.14 25.43 -3.27
N LEU A 254 -0.61 24.38 -2.62
CA LEU A 254 -0.63 24.28 -1.16
C LEU A 254 0.41 25.18 -0.50
N GLU A 255 1.48 25.55 -1.21
CA GLU A 255 2.51 26.46 -0.70
C GLU A 255 1.92 27.85 -0.41
N THR A 256 0.98 28.32 -1.26
CA THR A 256 0.32 29.62 -1.07
C THR A 256 -0.71 29.62 0.06
N ARG A 257 -1.13 28.44 0.53
CA ARG A 257 -2.07 28.25 1.65
C ARG A 257 -1.35 28.11 3.00
N GLY A 258 -0.04 27.88 2.97
CA GLY A 258 0.78 27.62 4.16
C GLY A 258 0.74 26.15 4.56
N LEU A 259 1.93 25.55 4.71
CA LEU A 259 2.08 24.17 5.19
C LEU A 259 2.48 24.17 6.67
N PRO A 260 1.95 23.24 7.49
CA PRO A 260 2.41 23.05 8.86
C PRO A 260 3.92 22.78 8.93
N THR A 261 4.58 23.31 9.96
CA THR A 261 6.00 23.04 10.21
C THR A 261 6.22 21.58 10.60
N ALA A 262 7.47 21.11 10.59
CA ALA A 262 7.81 19.75 11.00
C ALA A 262 7.36 19.46 12.44
N GLU A 263 7.54 20.41 13.35
CA GLU A 263 7.14 20.31 14.75
C GLU A 263 5.61 20.14 14.88
N LYS A 264 4.83 20.94 14.13
CA LYS A 264 3.37 20.80 14.10
C LYS A 264 2.93 19.45 13.52
N LYS A 265 3.61 18.96 12.47
CA LYS A 265 3.34 17.63 11.90
C LYS A 265 3.60 16.51 12.90
N ILE A 266 4.70 16.58 13.66
CA ILE A 266 5.01 15.60 14.70
C ILE A 266 3.96 15.66 15.82
N ALA A 267 3.55 16.85 16.27
CA ALA A 267 2.51 16.99 17.27
C ALA A 267 1.16 16.37 16.84
N MET A 268 0.75 16.60 15.58
CA MET A 268 -0.44 15.95 15.00
C MET A 268 -0.32 14.43 14.98
N PHE A 269 0.84 13.91 14.57
CA PHE A 269 1.12 12.48 14.56
C PHE A 269 1.04 11.87 15.96
N GLU A 270 1.72 12.45 16.95
CA GLU A 270 1.73 11.96 18.33
C GLU A 270 0.34 11.98 18.96
N ALA A 271 -0.44 13.04 18.73
CA ALA A 271 -1.81 13.16 19.21
C ALA A 271 -2.73 12.12 18.58
N GLY A 272 -2.72 12.01 17.24
CA GLY A 272 -3.54 11.03 16.52
C GLY A 272 -3.19 9.59 16.90
N PHE A 273 -1.89 9.26 16.97
CA PHE A 273 -1.42 7.95 17.41
C PHE A 273 -1.94 7.62 18.81
N LYS A 274 -1.75 8.54 19.77
CA LYS A 274 -2.20 8.34 21.16
C LYS A 274 -3.72 8.14 21.24
N LEU A 275 -4.50 8.99 20.58
CA LEU A 275 -5.97 8.90 20.60
C LEU A 275 -6.44 7.54 20.07
N LEU A 276 -5.88 7.07 18.95
CA LEU A 276 -6.26 5.79 18.38
C LEU A 276 -5.89 4.62 19.30
N THR A 277 -4.67 4.61 19.84
CA THR A 277 -4.22 3.53 20.73
C THR A 277 -4.97 3.50 22.06
N ASP A 278 -5.30 4.67 22.62
CA ASP A 278 -6.07 4.77 23.86
C ASP A 278 -7.54 4.34 23.67
N ASN A 279 -8.06 4.39 22.45
CA ASN A 279 -9.45 4.06 22.12
C ASN A 279 -9.59 2.72 21.38
N GLY A 280 -8.66 1.79 21.63
CA GLY A 280 -8.83 0.38 21.25
C GLY A 280 -8.44 0.04 19.82
N TYR A 281 -7.68 0.89 19.13
CA TYR A 281 -7.02 0.53 17.87
C TYR A 281 -5.57 0.13 18.11
N ASN A 282 -5.14 -0.97 17.51
CA ASN A 282 -3.75 -1.41 17.58
C ASN A 282 -2.96 -0.83 16.40
N ALA A 283 -1.77 -0.30 16.68
CA ALA A 283 -0.84 0.15 15.65
C ALA A 283 -0.20 -1.06 14.97
N ILE A 284 -0.63 -1.33 13.73
CA ILE A 284 -0.13 -2.43 12.88
C ILE A 284 1.20 -2.04 12.26
N GLY A 285 1.28 -0.80 11.79
CA GLY A 285 2.53 -0.17 11.39
C GLY A 285 2.44 1.33 11.53
N LEU A 286 3.53 2.05 11.21
CA LEU A 286 3.69 3.50 11.42
C LEU A 286 2.41 4.31 11.22
N ASP A 287 1.74 4.09 10.09
CA ASP A 287 0.57 4.87 9.69
C ASP A 287 -0.73 4.06 9.75
N HIS A 288 -0.71 2.76 10.08
CA HIS A 288 -1.85 1.84 9.97
C HIS A 288 -2.34 1.35 11.34
N PHE A 289 -3.66 1.43 11.52
CA PHE A 289 -4.34 1.06 12.76
C PHE A 289 -5.50 0.12 12.44
N ALA A 290 -5.71 -0.88 13.28
CA ALA A 290 -6.80 -1.84 13.11
C ALA A 290 -7.42 -2.21 14.46
N LYS A 291 -8.70 -2.62 14.45
CA LYS A 291 -9.35 -3.17 15.64
C LYS A 291 -8.73 -4.51 16.04
N PRO A 292 -8.81 -4.93 17.31
CA PRO A 292 -8.24 -6.20 17.77
C PRO A 292 -8.82 -7.45 17.12
N THR A 293 -10.02 -7.33 16.54
CA THR A 293 -10.72 -8.41 15.82
C THR A 293 -10.41 -8.44 14.33
N ASP A 294 -9.68 -7.44 13.82
CA ASP A 294 -9.29 -7.37 12.41
C ASP A 294 -8.16 -8.36 12.12
N GLU A 295 -8.20 -8.98 10.94
CA GLU A 295 -7.21 -9.95 10.50
C GLU A 295 -5.77 -9.40 10.47
N LEU A 296 -5.57 -8.08 10.26
CA LEU A 296 -4.23 -7.48 10.30
C LEU A 296 -3.67 -7.48 11.71
N ASP A 297 -4.49 -7.23 12.73
CA ASP A 297 -4.06 -7.28 14.13
C ASP A 297 -3.76 -8.71 14.57
N ILE A 298 -4.60 -9.66 14.14
CA ILE A 298 -4.39 -11.08 14.40
C ILE A 298 -3.07 -11.54 13.74
N ALA A 299 -2.85 -11.19 12.48
CA ALA A 299 -1.62 -11.52 11.75
C ALA A 299 -0.40 -10.85 12.38
N PHE A 300 -0.52 -9.59 12.79
CA PHE A 300 0.53 -8.85 13.48
C PHE A 300 0.98 -9.55 14.78
N LYS A 301 0.02 -9.90 15.65
CA LYS A 301 0.30 -10.62 16.90
C LYS A 301 0.89 -12.00 16.69
N ASN A 302 0.49 -12.68 15.61
CA ASN A 302 0.97 -14.00 15.24
C ASN A 302 2.25 -13.97 14.39
N ARG A 303 2.82 -12.79 14.10
CA ARG A 303 4.00 -12.59 13.22
C ARG A 303 3.80 -13.16 11.81
N THR A 304 2.58 -13.11 11.32
CA THR A 304 2.19 -13.52 9.97
C THR A 304 1.70 -12.34 9.13
N LEU A 305 2.05 -11.12 9.52
CA LEU A 305 1.81 -9.93 8.72
C LEU A 305 2.73 -9.94 7.49
N HIS A 306 2.21 -9.46 6.38
CA HIS A 306 2.94 -9.29 5.13
C HIS A 306 2.65 -7.91 4.54
N ARG A 307 3.37 -7.56 3.47
CA ARG A 307 3.18 -6.32 2.75
C ARG A 307 3.40 -6.47 1.25
N ASN A 308 2.52 -5.87 0.47
CA ASN A 308 2.67 -5.67 -0.97
C ASN A 308 2.60 -4.15 -1.30
N PHE A 309 2.50 -3.82 -2.60
CA PHE A 309 2.40 -2.43 -3.04
C PHE A 309 1.14 -1.69 -2.56
N GLN A 310 0.08 -2.41 -2.20
CA GLN A 310 -1.19 -1.85 -1.72
C GLN A 310 -1.16 -1.56 -0.20
N GLY A 311 -0.30 -2.23 0.57
CA GLY A 311 -0.18 -2.01 2.00
C GLY A 311 0.06 -3.30 2.78
N TYR A 312 -0.26 -3.27 4.08
CA TYR A 312 -0.24 -4.45 4.91
C TYR A 312 -1.37 -5.41 4.51
N CYS A 313 -1.05 -6.70 4.50
CA CYS A 313 -1.95 -7.81 4.24
C CYS A 313 -1.55 -8.99 5.13
N THR A 314 -2.41 -10.00 5.23
CA THR A 314 -2.07 -11.22 5.97
C THR A 314 -1.30 -12.17 5.04
N ARG A 315 -0.39 -12.98 5.57
CA ARG A 315 0.27 -14.04 4.76
C ARG A 315 -0.72 -15.05 4.17
N GLU A 316 -1.86 -15.25 4.81
CA GLU A 316 -2.93 -16.15 4.36
C GLU A 316 -3.64 -15.59 3.10
N THR A 317 -3.89 -14.28 3.04
CA THR A 317 -4.44 -13.60 1.87
C THR A 317 -3.38 -13.11 0.89
N THR A 318 -2.10 -13.20 1.25
CA THR A 318 -1.01 -12.83 0.34
C THR A 318 -0.90 -13.89 -0.75
N GLY A 319 -1.27 -13.50 -1.96
CA GLY A 319 -0.86 -14.14 -3.19
C GLY A 319 0.33 -13.43 -3.83
N GLN A 320 0.92 -14.04 -4.87
CA GLN A 320 1.69 -13.26 -5.84
C GLN A 320 0.76 -12.24 -6.50
N VAL A 321 1.21 -10.99 -6.65
CA VAL A 321 0.40 -9.88 -7.14
C VAL A 321 0.49 -9.78 -8.66
N TYR A 322 -0.66 -9.86 -9.32
CA TYR A 322 -0.82 -9.64 -10.75
C TYR A 322 -1.60 -8.33 -10.92
N ALA A 323 -0.88 -7.30 -11.37
CA ALA A 323 -1.45 -5.98 -11.55
C ALA A 323 -1.89 -5.75 -13.00
N PHE A 324 -3.03 -5.09 -13.14
CA PHE A 324 -3.64 -4.74 -14.42
C PHE A 324 -3.90 -3.25 -14.49
N GLY A 325 -3.86 -2.73 -15.72
CA GLY A 325 -3.99 -1.32 -16.00
C GLY A 325 -2.66 -0.57 -15.99
N ALA A 326 -2.67 0.61 -16.62
CA ALA A 326 -1.55 1.54 -16.62
C ALA A 326 -0.93 1.71 -15.23
N THR A 327 0.40 1.73 -15.16
CA THR A 327 1.22 1.91 -13.94
C THR A 327 1.20 0.77 -12.94
N GLY A 328 0.30 -0.21 -13.10
CA GLY A 328 0.19 -1.37 -12.22
C GLY A 328 1.53 -2.09 -12.08
N ILE A 329 1.84 -2.53 -10.86
CA ILE A 329 3.07 -3.26 -10.55
C ILE A 329 2.72 -4.67 -10.11
N SER A 330 3.08 -5.65 -10.94
CA SER A 330 3.05 -7.06 -10.56
C SER A 330 4.23 -7.37 -9.65
N GLN A 331 3.96 -8.12 -8.59
CA GLN A 331 4.95 -8.60 -7.62
C GLN A 331 4.85 -10.12 -7.54
N LEU A 332 5.69 -10.77 -8.33
CA LEU A 332 5.90 -12.22 -8.33
C LEU A 332 6.98 -12.58 -7.32
N ASP A 333 7.17 -13.88 -7.04
CA ASP A 333 8.24 -14.29 -6.13
C ASP A 333 9.61 -13.92 -6.70
N SER A 334 9.84 -14.13 -7.99
CA SER A 334 11.12 -13.83 -8.65
C SER A 334 11.19 -12.51 -9.42
N ALA A 335 10.08 -11.83 -9.69
CA ALA A 335 10.09 -10.67 -10.56
C ALA A 335 9.13 -9.56 -10.15
N TYR A 336 9.52 -8.33 -10.44
CA TYR A 336 8.62 -7.19 -10.50
C TYR A 336 8.46 -6.74 -11.94
N ALA A 337 7.24 -6.36 -12.32
CA ALA A 337 6.95 -5.83 -13.65
C ALA A 337 5.97 -4.66 -13.52
N GLN A 338 6.29 -3.52 -14.11
CA GLN A 338 5.45 -2.33 -14.09
C GLN A 338 4.93 -2.00 -15.49
N ASN A 339 3.62 -1.85 -15.61
CA ASN A 339 2.97 -1.38 -16.84
C ASN A 339 3.34 0.07 -17.17
N VAL A 340 3.30 0.41 -18.46
CA VAL A 340 3.42 1.78 -18.97
C VAL A 340 2.47 2.72 -18.24
N LYS A 341 2.91 3.97 -18.05
CA LYS A 341 2.17 4.94 -17.25
C LYS A 341 1.11 5.70 -18.03
N ASP A 342 1.33 5.91 -19.32
CA ASP A 342 0.38 6.62 -20.17
C ASP A 342 -0.80 5.72 -20.54
N THR A 343 -2.02 6.22 -20.32
CA THR A 343 -3.23 5.45 -20.55
C THR A 343 -3.54 5.20 -22.02
N ASN A 344 -3.13 6.11 -22.93
CA ASN A 344 -3.37 5.92 -24.36
C ASN A 344 -2.40 4.87 -24.91
N THR A 345 -1.11 4.99 -24.60
CA THR A 345 -0.10 3.98 -24.96
C THR A 345 -0.48 2.60 -24.42
N TYR A 346 -0.95 2.52 -23.18
CA TYR A 346 -1.46 1.27 -22.59
C TYR A 346 -2.60 0.67 -23.45
N VAL A 347 -3.60 1.47 -23.80
CA VAL A 347 -4.75 1.02 -24.61
C VAL A 347 -4.31 0.58 -26.02
N GLU A 348 -3.42 1.34 -26.66
CA GLU A 348 -2.92 1.03 -28.01
C GLU A 348 -2.20 -0.32 -28.03
N LEU A 349 -1.23 -0.52 -27.15
CA LEU A 349 -0.43 -1.75 -27.09
C LEU A 349 -1.28 -3.00 -26.78
N ILE A 350 -2.21 -2.90 -25.82
CA ILE A 350 -3.09 -4.03 -25.50
C ILE A 350 -4.02 -4.37 -26.67
N ASN A 351 -4.49 -3.37 -27.42
CA ASN A 351 -5.30 -3.61 -28.61
C ASN A 351 -4.52 -4.27 -29.75
N GLU A 352 -3.18 -4.10 -29.79
CA GLU A 352 -2.28 -4.86 -30.66
C GLU A 352 -1.96 -6.27 -30.15
N GLY A 353 -2.49 -6.67 -28.99
CA GLY A 353 -2.20 -7.95 -28.36
C GLY A 353 -0.84 -8.03 -27.68
N LYS A 354 -0.26 -6.89 -27.28
CA LYS A 354 1.05 -6.80 -26.61
C LYS A 354 0.90 -6.40 -25.15
N LEU A 355 1.58 -7.10 -24.25
CA LEU A 355 1.71 -6.68 -22.85
C LEU A 355 2.54 -5.39 -22.74
N THR A 356 2.26 -4.59 -21.71
CA THR A 356 2.68 -3.20 -21.63
C THR A 356 3.81 -2.94 -20.63
N ILE A 357 4.78 -3.84 -20.50
CA ILE A 357 5.83 -3.68 -19.48
C ILE A 357 6.78 -2.55 -19.87
N GLU A 358 6.84 -1.50 -19.05
CA GLU A 358 7.75 -0.35 -19.20
C GLU A 358 9.11 -0.62 -18.56
N LYS A 359 9.07 -1.26 -17.38
CA LYS A 359 10.25 -1.60 -16.60
C LYS A 359 9.94 -2.69 -15.60
N GLY A 360 10.97 -3.38 -15.15
CA GLY A 360 10.84 -4.45 -14.17
C GLY A 360 12.16 -4.75 -13.48
N TYR A 361 12.16 -5.85 -12.74
CA TYR A 361 13.33 -6.32 -12.01
C TYR A 361 13.27 -7.81 -11.80
N LEU A 362 14.35 -8.52 -12.13
CA LEU A 362 14.52 -9.94 -11.82
C LEU A 362 15.31 -10.09 -10.52
N LEU A 363 14.73 -10.74 -9.51
CA LEU A 363 15.36 -10.97 -8.23
C LEU A 363 16.31 -12.17 -8.30
N THR A 364 17.56 -11.90 -7.98
CA THR A 364 18.56 -12.92 -7.67
C THR A 364 18.28 -13.55 -6.30
N ARG A 365 18.88 -14.72 -6.06
CA ARG A 365 18.81 -15.41 -4.77
C ARG A 365 19.21 -14.52 -3.57
N PRO A 366 20.35 -13.79 -3.61
CA PRO A 366 20.68 -12.81 -2.57
C PRO A 366 19.58 -11.78 -2.30
N GLN A 367 18.93 -11.27 -3.35
CA GLN A 367 17.88 -10.26 -3.21
C GLN A 367 16.60 -10.82 -2.61
N LYS A 368 16.28 -12.10 -2.85
CA LYS A 368 15.17 -12.77 -2.17
C LYS A 368 15.44 -12.91 -0.66
N ILE A 369 16.67 -13.22 -0.27
CA ILE A 369 17.11 -13.27 1.13
C ILE A 369 16.94 -11.88 1.78
N ILE A 370 17.48 -10.83 1.16
CA ILE A 370 17.39 -9.46 1.70
C ILE A 370 15.93 -9.01 1.78
N ARG A 371 15.11 -9.30 0.74
CA ARG A 371 13.67 -9.00 0.73
C ARG A 371 12.96 -9.64 1.92
N HIS A 372 13.22 -10.92 2.19
CA HIS A 372 12.62 -11.62 3.32
C HIS A 372 12.98 -10.94 4.64
N VAL A 373 14.27 -10.67 4.87
CA VAL A 373 14.74 -10.04 6.12
C VAL A 373 14.13 -8.66 6.31
N ILE A 374 14.12 -7.83 5.27
CA ILE A 374 13.52 -6.48 5.33
C ILE A 374 12.02 -6.56 5.59
N ASN A 375 11.31 -7.48 4.93
CA ASN A 375 9.87 -7.65 5.13
C ASN A 375 9.54 -8.08 6.57
N GLU A 376 10.30 -8.99 7.16
CA GLU A 376 10.10 -9.43 8.54
C GLU A 376 10.29 -8.28 9.53
N VAL A 377 11.36 -7.49 9.37
CA VAL A 377 11.59 -6.31 10.22
C VAL A 377 10.50 -5.25 10.04
N MET A 378 10.08 -4.99 8.79
CA MET A 378 9.10 -3.95 8.46
C MET A 378 7.65 -4.31 8.82
N CYS A 379 7.31 -5.60 8.86
CA CYS A 379 5.94 -6.07 9.10
C CYS A 379 5.76 -6.64 10.51
N ASN A 380 6.68 -7.50 10.94
CA ASN A 380 6.53 -8.24 12.20
C ASN A 380 7.38 -7.65 13.33
N TYR A 381 8.19 -6.62 13.04
CA TYR A 381 9.11 -6.00 14.01
C TYR A 381 10.04 -7.02 14.67
N TYR A 382 10.29 -8.13 13.98
CA TYR A 382 10.94 -9.30 14.53
C TYR A 382 11.50 -10.13 13.38
N ILE A 383 12.67 -10.74 13.60
CA ILE A 383 13.17 -11.81 12.75
C ILE A 383 13.88 -12.86 13.59
N SER A 384 13.47 -14.13 13.41
CA SER A 384 14.19 -15.31 13.89
C SER A 384 15.09 -15.84 12.78
N TRP A 385 16.39 -16.01 13.06
CA TRP A 385 17.31 -16.57 12.07
C TRP A 385 17.01 -18.04 11.75
N LYS A 386 16.46 -18.78 12.72
CA LYS A 386 16.07 -20.18 12.53
C LYS A 386 14.84 -20.31 11.60
N GLU A 387 13.85 -19.45 11.78
CA GLU A 387 12.69 -19.42 10.88
C GLU A 387 13.08 -18.96 9.48
N ALA A 388 13.94 -17.93 9.39
CA ALA A 388 14.47 -17.45 8.12
C ALA A 388 15.27 -18.55 7.39
N GLU A 389 16.07 -19.36 8.10
CA GLU A 389 16.79 -20.49 7.51
C GLU A 389 15.85 -21.52 6.87
N GLN A 390 14.72 -21.84 7.54
CA GLN A 390 13.72 -22.77 7.02
C GLN A 390 12.99 -22.21 5.79
N VAL A 391 12.52 -20.96 5.89
CA VAL A 391 11.75 -20.31 4.81
C VAL A 391 12.63 -20.08 3.59
N LEU A 392 13.84 -19.59 3.80
CA LEU A 392 14.75 -19.29 2.71
C LEU A 392 15.41 -20.55 2.18
N GLN A 393 15.58 -21.62 2.96
CA GLN A 393 16.47 -22.74 2.63
C GLN A 393 17.92 -22.26 2.47
N ALA A 394 18.40 -21.46 3.43
CA ALA A 394 19.74 -20.88 3.45
C ALA A 394 20.27 -20.87 4.88
N THR A 395 21.55 -21.17 5.07
CA THR A 395 22.11 -21.20 6.44
C THR A 395 22.08 -19.82 7.09
N VAL A 396 22.02 -19.74 8.43
CA VAL A 396 22.10 -18.44 9.14
C VAL A 396 23.35 -17.64 8.74
N ALA A 397 24.49 -18.30 8.54
CA ALA A 397 25.73 -17.67 8.11
C ALA A 397 25.61 -17.04 6.70
N GLU A 398 25.01 -17.78 5.76
CA GLU A 398 24.73 -17.27 4.41
C GLU A 398 23.80 -16.05 4.46
N ILE A 399 22.71 -16.14 5.23
CA ILE A 399 21.74 -15.03 5.39
C ILE A 399 22.45 -13.78 5.91
N LYS A 400 23.18 -13.90 7.02
CA LYS A 400 23.90 -12.76 7.64
C LYS A 400 24.98 -12.18 6.72
N SER A 401 25.67 -13.01 5.94
CA SER A 401 26.67 -12.54 4.96
C SER A 401 26.07 -11.87 3.73
N THR A 402 24.83 -12.22 3.38
CA THR A 402 24.12 -11.68 2.23
C THR A 402 23.53 -10.30 2.52
N ILE A 403 23.02 -10.11 3.75
CA ILE A 403 22.54 -8.82 4.23
C ILE A 403 23.71 -7.99 4.77
N ASN A 404 23.44 -6.72 5.11
CA ASN A 404 24.41 -5.88 5.78
C ASN A 404 24.41 -6.09 7.30
N TYR A 405 24.60 -7.33 7.77
CA TYR A 405 24.60 -7.62 9.20
C TYR A 405 25.87 -7.03 9.85
N ASP A 406 25.68 -6.02 10.70
CA ASP A 406 26.76 -5.36 11.45
C ASP A 406 26.34 -5.17 12.91
N GLU A 407 26.98 -5.92 13.81
CA GLU A 407 26.70 -5.84 15.25
C GLU A 407 27.01 -4.46 15.83
N LYS A 408 27.93 -3.70 15.24
CA LYS A 408 28.20 -2.33 15.70
C LYS A 408 27.00 -1.43 15.46
N SER A 409 26.43 -1.48 14.26
CA SER A 409 25.21 -0.75 13.91
C SER A 409 24.01 -1.22 14.76
N LEU A 410 23.84 -2.53 14.97
CA LEU A 410 22.76 -3.04 15.82
C LEU A 410 22.91 -2.63 17.29
N ASN A 411 24.13 -2.61 17.83
CA ASN A 411 24.40 -2.13 19.18
C ASN A 411 24.09 -0.64 19.35
N GLU A 412 24.26 0.19 18.30
CA GLU A 412 23.87 1.59 18.35
C GLU A 412 22.36 1.74 18.58
N PHE A 413 21.54 1.08 17.76
CA PHE A 413 20.09 1.06 17.94
C PHE A 413 19.67 0.45 19.29
N ALA A 414 20.37 -0.60 19.75
CA ALA A 414 20.09 -1.23 21.04
C ALA A 414 20.40 -0.31 22.22
N SER A 415 21.51 0.44 22.17
CA SER A 415 21.89 1.41 23.20
C SER A 415 20.90 2.58 23.33
N GLU A 416 20.17 2.87 22.25
CA GLU A 416 19.11 3.88 22.21
C GLU A 416 17.71 3.29 22.46
N GLY A 417 17.64 1.99 22.80
CA GLY A 417 16.39 1.30 23.13
C GLY A 417 15.45 1.09 21.94
N LEU A 418 15.96 1.12 20.71
CA LEU A 418 15.16 0.96 19.49
C LEU A 418 15.01 -0.51 19.06
N LEU A 419 15.95 -1.38 19.45
CA LEU A 419 15.83 -2.82 19.22
C LEU A 419 16.57 -3.59 20.31
N SER A 420 16.32 -4.88 20.39
CA SER A 420 17.17 -5.86 21.06
C SER A 420 17.57 -6.93 20.06
N PHE A 421 18.77 -7.48 20.18
CA PHE A 421 19.21 -8.58 19.33
C PHE A 421 20.08 -9.57 20.09
N THR A 422 20.07 -10.81 19.62
CA THR A 422 20.92 -11.91 20.12
C THR A 422 21.57 -12.61 18.92
N ALA A 423 22.29 -13.70 19.19
CA ALA A 423 22.78 -14.56 18.12
C ALA A 423 21.64 -15.16 17.27
N GLU A 424 20.43 -15.31 17.83
CA GLU A 424 19.29 -16.05 17.29
C GLU A 424 18.21 -15.17 16.65
N GLU A 425 18.10 -13.90 17.05
CA GLU A 425 17.00 -13.02 16.60
C GLU A 425 17.31 -11.52 16.69
N ILE A 426 16.47 -10.72 16.02
CA ILE A 426 16.33 -9.27 16.23
C ILE A 426 14.86 -8.99 16.56
N SER A 427 14.61 -8.16 17.58
CA SER A 427 13.28 -7.66 17.93
C SER A 427 13.31 -6.13 18.03
N VAL A 428 12.43 -5.45 17.30
CA VAL A 428 12.27 -4.00 17.34
C VAL A 428 11.36 -3.63 18.51
N THR A 429 11.76 -2.65 19.32
CA THR A 429 10.94 -2.19 20.47
C THR A 429 9.78 -1.32 20.01
N ASP A 430 8.83 -1.03 20.90
CA ASP A 430 7.74 -0.09 20.58
C ASP A 430 8.26 1.29 20.14
N SER A 431 9.32 1.80 20.77
CA SER A 431 10.01 3.03 20.35
C SER A 431 10.70 2.86 18.99
N GLY A 432 11.28 1.67 18.73
CA GLY A 432 11.93 1.34 17.47
C GLY A 432 11.00 1.29 16.27
N LYS A 433 9.71 1.00 16.46
CA LYS A 433 8.72 0.96 15.37
C LYS A 433 8.67 2.28 14.60
N PHE A 434 8.88 3.41 15.27
CA PHE A 434 8.94 4.73 14.63
C PHE A 434 10.13 4.91 13.69
N PHE A 435 11.21 4.16 13.92
CA PHE A 435 12.46 4.22 13.18
C PHE A 435 12.73 2.91 12.42
N VAL A 436 11.71 2.06 12.22
CA VAL A 436 11.86 0.74 11.60
C VAL A 436 12.47 0.83 10.20
N ARG A 437 12.20 1.91 9.45
CA ARG A 437 12.79 2.14 8.13
C ARG A 437 14.31 2.31 8.21
N ASN A 438 14.81 2.95 9.26
CA ASN A 438 16.25 3.11 9.50
C ASN A 438 16.90 1.77 9.89
N ILE A 439 16.20 0.96 10.71
CA ILE A 439 16.66 -0.39 11.10
C ILE A 439 16.69 -1.32 9.88
N ALA A 440 15.65 -1.30 9.04
CA ALA A 440 15.64 -2.07 7.80
C ALA A 440 16.75 -1.61 6.83
N ALA A 441 16.97 -0.30 6.72
CA ALA A 441 18.03 0.26 5.89
C ALA A 441 19.44 -0.12 6.35
N SER A 442 19.69 -0.27 7.66
CA SER A 442 21.00 -0.73 8.13
C SER A 442 21.31 -2.17 7.73
N LEU A 443 20.28 -2.99 7.49
CA LEU A 443 20.41 -4.37 7.03
C LEU A 443 20.49 -4.50 5.50
N ASP A 444 20.30 -3.42 4.75
CA ASP A 444 20.31 -3.40 3.29
C ASP A 444 21.72 -3.08 2.74
N PRO A 445 22.38 -4.02 2.02
CA PRO A 445 23.70 -3.78 1.44
C PRO A 445 23.75 -2.59 0.47
N ALA A 446 22.64 -2.27 -0.20
CA ALA A 446 22.57 -1.16 -1.14
C ALA A 446 22.73 0.21 -0.46
N MET A 447 22.50 0.30 0.87
CA MET A 447 22.61 1.54 1.61
C MET A 447 24.04 1.95 1.95
N LYS A 448 25.03 1.05 1.86
CA LYS A 448 26.44 1.38 2.08
C LYS A 448 27.00 2.41 1.10
N ASN A 449 26.49 2.44 -0.14
CA ASN A 449 26.99 3.28 -1.23
C ASN A 449 25.86 4.04 -1.95
N ALA A 450 24.74 4.31 -1.28
CA ALA A 450 23.56 4.84 -1.94
C ALA A 450 23.78 6.26 -2.52
N THR A 451 23.66 6.39 -3.84
CA THR A 451 23.69 7.68 -4.57
C THR A 451 22.29 8.21 -4.89
N GLN A 452 21.23 7.47 -4.54
CA GLN A 452 19.85 7.78 -4.91
C GLN A 452 19.14 8.67 -3.88
N LYS A 453 18.21 9.52 -4.35
CA LYS A 453 17.41 10.41 -3.49
C LYS A 453 16.16 9.70 -2.94
N PHE A 454 16.00 9.70 -1.62
CA PHE A 454 14.81 9.19 -0.93
C PHE A 454 14.03 10.31 -0.23
N SER A 455 12.77 10.06 0.16
CA SER A 455 12.05 10.93 1.09
C SER A 455 12.56 10.72 2.51
N LYS A 456 12.43 11.74 3.37
CA LYS A 456 12.67 11.62 4.80
C LYS A 456 11.82 10.51 5.45
N ALA A 457 12.37 9.87 6.50
CA ALA A 457 11.79 8.71 7.17
C ALA A 457 10.52 9.02 8.00
N LEU A 458 10.41 10.23 8.57
CA LEU A 458 9.33 10.68 9.45
C LEU A 458 8.54 11.85 8.86
#